data_AF-A0AAV5AA75-F1
#
_entry.id   AF-A0AAV5AA75-F1
#
_cell.length_a   1.000
_cell.length_b   1.000
_cell.length_c   1.000
_cell.angle_alpha   90.00
_cell.angle_beta   90.00
_cell.angle_gamma   90.00
#
_symmetry.space_group_name_H-M   'P 1'
#
loop_
_entity.id
_entity.type
_entity.pdbx_description
1 polymer ?
#
loop_
_entity_poly.entity_id
_entity_poly.type
_entity_poly.pdbx_seq_one_letter_code
_entity_poly.pdbx_strand_id
1 'polypeptide(L)'
;MSLSYVVKGSKEKKAVIVPFEPPLSNYEEVRPRLLAMKLDAEEALGMVKRPKITTFEMSVDTFAMLPLIVLLIFVAYAEPKPYSTIYNIGPWLRNAVGGITVIRWICILASSIHALEAAYVFVLCRRHSTGLVVGAKWVAITFSMGYPGWARLRRLIQKARIESITKIH
;
A
#
# COMPACT_ATOMS: atom_id res chain seq x y z
N MET A 1 -15.00 16.05 14.23
CA MET A 1 -16.43 15.90 14.60
C MET A 1 -16.55 15.91 16.12
N SER A 2 -17.42 16.73 16.71
CA SER A 2 -17.68 16.72 18.16
C SER A 2 -18.91 15.86 18.45
N LEU A 3 -18.80 14.92 19.38
CA LEU A 3 -19.86 14.01 19.82
C LEU A 3 -20.11 14.24 21.31
N SER A 4 -21.37 14.17 21.73
CA SER A 4 -21.74 14.18 23.14
C SER A 4 -22.38 12.85 23.52
N TYR A 5 -21.99 12.29 24.67
CA TYR A 5 -22.51 11.02 25.15
C TYR A 5 -22.73 11.05 26.66
N VAL A 6 -23.60 10.16 27.13
CA VAL A 6 -23.88 9.94 28.56
C VAL A 6 -23.50 8.51 28.89
N VAL A 7 -22.68 8.33 29.92
CA VAL A 7 -22.27 7.00 30.39
C VAL A 7 -23.39 6.40 31.24
N LYS A 8 -23.74 5.14 31.00
CA LYS A 8 -24.73 4.43 31.80
C LYS A 8 -24.33 4.47 33.29
N GLY A 9 -25.17 5.09 34.13
CA GLY A 9 -24.90 5.29 35.56
C GLY A 9 -24.45 6.70 35.95
N SER A 10 -24.16 7.57 34.98
CA SER A 10 -23.87 9.00 35.20
C SER A 10 -24.92 9.86 34.49
N LYS A 11 -25.27 11.02 35.07
CA LYS A 11 -26.11 12.04 34.43
C LYS A 11 -25.28 13.11 33.70
N GLU A 12 -23.96 13.05 33.80
CA GLU A 12 -23.07 14.03 33.17
C GLU A 12 -22.92 13.76 31.67
N LYS A 13 -23.11 14.81 30.85
CA LYS A 13 -22.82 14.78 29.42
C LYS A 13 -21.32 15.00 29.21
N LYS A 14 -20.65 14.02 28.61
CA LYS A 14 -19.23 14.13 28.20
C LYS A 14 -19.16 14.43 26.72
N ALA A 15 -18.21 15.28 26.32
CA ALA A 15 -17.92 15.59 24.92
C ALA A 15 -16.61 14.92 24.48
N VAL A 16 -16.59 14.38 23.27
CA VAL A 16 -15.40 13.78 22.64
C VAL A 16 -15.29 14.32 21.22
N ILE A 17 -14.06 14.64 20.81
CA ILE A 17 -13.75 15.10 19.46
C ILE A 17 -13.08 13.94 18.71
N VAL A 18 -13.69 13.52 17.60
CA VAL A 18 -13.12 12.54 16.67
C VAL A 18 -12.59 13.28 15.43
N PRO A 19 -11.27 13.31 15.18
CA PRO A 19 -10.70 13.97 14.03
C PRO A 19 -10.91 13.15 12.74
N PHE A 20 -10.90 13.83 11.59
CA PHE A 20 -10.80 13.19 10.28
C PHE A 20 -9.32 13.11 9.86
N GLU A 21 -8.84 11.92 9.52
CA GLU A 21 -7.47 11.71 9.01
C GLU A 21 -7.52 11.05 7.63
N PRO A 22 -7.06 11.70 6.54
CA PRO A 22 -6.60 13.08 6.47
C PRO A 22 -7.73 14.10 6.69
N PRO A 23 -7.39 15.39 6.92
CA PRO A 23 -8.37 16.47 7.01
C PRO A 23 -9.25 16.52 5.75
N LEU A 24 -10.51 16.87 5.93
CA LEU A 24 -11.44 17.06 4.82
C LEU A 24 -10.96 18.24 3.97
N SER A 25 -10.84 18.03 2.67
CA SER A 25 -10.40 19.09 1.75
C SER A 25 -11.58 19.91 1.21
N ASN A 26 -12.76 19.29 1.12
CA ASN A 26 -13.98 19.90 0.63
C ASN A 26 -15.21 19.37 1.40
N TYR A 27 -16.35 20.04 1.24
CA TYR A 27 -17.60 19.64 1.89
C TYR A 27 -18.19 18.33 1.30
N GLU A 28 -17.95 18.07 0.02
CA GLU A 28 -18.46 16.88 -0.67
C GLU A 28 -17.87 15.58 -0.09
N GLU A 29 -16.64 15.63 0.43
CA GLU A 29 -15.96 14.52 1.10
C GLU A 29 -16.57 14.14 2.45
N VAL A 30 -17.35 15.02 3.10
CA VAL A 30 -17.91 14.79 4.44
C VAL A 30 -18.74 13.51 4.46
N ARG A 31 -19.67 13.36 3.51
CA ARG A 31 -20.61 12.24 3.45
C ARG A 31 -19.88 10.89 3.27
N PRO A 32 -19.04 10.69 2.24
CA PRO A 32 -18.32 9.43 2.09
C PRO A 32 -17.38 9.17 3.27
N ARG A 33 -16.79 10.21 3.89
CA ARG A 33 -15.92 10.05 5.06
C ARG A 33 -16.66 9.56 6.30
N LEU A 34 -17.85 10.11 6.57
CA LEU A 34 -18.68 9.68 7.70
C LEU A 34 -19.17 8.23 7.51
N LEU A 35 -19.56 7.86 6.28
CA LEU A 35 -19.93 6.48 5.97
C LEU A 35 -18.76 5.52 6.17
N ALA A 36 -17.56 5.88 5.72
CA ALA A 36 -16.35 5.09 5.94
C ALA A 36 -16.05 4.91 7.44
N MET A 37 -16.13 6.00 8.23
CA MET A 37 -15.92 5.94 9.69
C MET A 37 -16.94 5.04 10.40
N LYS A 38 -18.21 5.11 10.00
CA LYS A 38 -19.26 4.21 10.53
C LYS A 38 -18.89 2.75 10.27
N LEU A 39 -18.47 2.42 9.05
CA LEU A 39 -18.12 1.04 8.69
C LEU A 39 -16.86 0.56 9.38
N ASP A 40 -15.84 1.41 9.52
CA ASP A 40 -14.63 1.02 10.25
C ASP A 40 -14.97 0.72 11.73
N ALA A 41 -15.91 1.47 12.33
CA ALA A 41 -16.42 1.20 13.68
C ALA A 41 -17.26 -0.09 13.73
N GLU A 42 -18.18 -0.31 12.79
CA GLU A 42 -18.97 -1.54 12.70
C GLU A 42 -18.09 -2.77 12.43
N GLU A 43 -17.04 -2.64 11.61
CA GLU A 43 -16.04 -3.69 11.36
C GLU A 43 -15.25 -3.99 12.65
N ALA A 44 -14.86 -2.96 13.40
CA ALA A 44 -14.15 -3.12 14.68
C ALA A 44 -15.03 -3.77 15.76
N LEU A 45 -16.34 -3.48 15.76
CA LEU A 45 -17.32 -4.10 16.63
C LEU A 45 -17.79 -5.49 16.14
N GLY A 46 -17.33 -5.95 14.98
CA GLY A 46 -17.72 -7.24 14.40
C GLY A 46 -19.15 -7.29 13.82
N MET A 47 -19.79 -6.12 13.64
CA MET A 47 -21.15 -5.99 13.13
C MET A 47 -21.24 -6.17 11.61
N VAL A 48 -20.17 -5.87 10.87
CA VAL A 48 -20.11 -5.98 9.40
C VAL A 48 -18.98 -6.91 8.97
N LYS A 49 -19.29 -7.81 8.03
CA LYS A 49 -18.31 -8.75 7.47
C LYS A 49 -17.38 -8.02 6.49
N ARG A 50 -16.07 -8.18 6.69
CA ARG A 50 -15.05 -7.60 5.79
C ARG A 50 -15.29 -8.03 4.34
N PRO A 51 -15.16 -7.12 3.35
CA PRO A 51 -15.31 -7.48 1.96
C PRO A 51 -14.22 -8.47 1.56
N LYS A 52 -14.63 -9.52 0.87
CA LYS A 52 -13.73 -10.52 0.30
C LYS A 52 -13.17 -9.99 -1.01
N ILE A 53 -11.86 -10.08 -1.19
CA ILE A 53 -11.19 -9.66 -2.44
C ILE A 53 -10.82 -10.89 -3.24
N THR A 54 -11.63 -11.24 -4.24
CA THR A 54 -11.44 -12.45 -5.06
C THR A 54 -10.74 -12.19 -6.39
N THR A 55 -10.49 -10.92 -6.73
CA THR A 55 -9.92 -10.52 -8.00
C THR A 55 -8.47 -10.06 -7.86
N PHE A 56 -7.71 -10.23 -8.95
CA PHE A 56 -6.37 -9.70 -9.12
C PHE A 56 -6.37 -8.84 -10.37
N GLU A 57 -6.19 -7.53 -10.20
CA GLU A 57 -6.27 -6.55 -11.29
C GLU A 57 -5.06 -5.62 -11.23
N MET A 58 -4.22 -5.71 -12.27
CA MET A 58 -3.06 -4.84 -12.43
C MET A 58 -3.44 -3.59 -13.23
N SER A 59 -2.90 -2.44 -12.84
CA SER A 59 -2.92 -1.21 -13.64
C SER A 59 -1.53 -0.98 -14.24
N VAL A 60 -1.44 -0.20 -15.31
CA VAL A 60 -0.14 0.25 -15.84
C VAL A 60 0.67 0.98 -14.76
N ASP A 61 -0.01 1.71 -13.86
CA ASP A 61 0.61 2.39 -12.71
C ASP A 61 1.36 1.43 -11.77
N THR A 62 0.99 0.15 -11.74
CA THR A 62 1.69 -0.86 -10.93
C THR A 62 3.14 -1.05 -11.39
N PHE A 63 3.44 -0.74 -12.65
CA PHE A 63 4.78 -0.85 -13.23
C PHE A 63 5.58 0.46 -13.21
N ALA A 64 5.11 1.51 -12.51
CA ALA A 64 5.79 2.80 -12.45
C ALA A 64 7.24 2.70 -11.92
N MET A 65 7.54 1.70 -11.09
CA MET A 65 8.89 1.47 -10.53
C MET A 65 9.79 0.61 -11.43
N LEU A 66 9.26 0.03 -12.51
CA LEU A 66 10.01 -0.88 -13.40
C LEU A 66 11.28 -0.22 -13.99
N PRO A 67 11.26 1.04 -14.46
CA PRO A 67 12.47 1.68 -15.00
C PRO A 67 13.58 1.81 -13.94
N LEU A 68 13.23 2.10 -12.69
CA LEU A 68 14.19 2.21 -11.59
C LEU A 68 14.78 0.85 -11.21
N ILE A 69 13.96 -0.21 -11.23
CA ILE A 69 14.44 -1.58 -11.00
C ILE A 69 15.42 -1.99 -12.11
N VAL A 70 15.08 -1.73 -13.38
CA VAL A 70 15.95 -2.02 -14.53
C VAL A 70 17.25 -1.23 -14.43
N LEU A 71 17.18 0.06 -14.07
CA LEU A 71 18.37 0.88 -13.87
C LEU A 71 19.25 0.34 -12.73
N LEU A 72 18.66 -0.05 -11.60
CA LEU A 72 19.39 -0.62 -10.47
C LEU A 72 20.11 -1.91 -10.86
N ILE A 73 19.43 -2.82 -11.58
CA ILE A 73 20.02 -4.06 -12.11
C ILE A 73 21.16 -3.73 -13.07
N PHE A 74 20.94 -2.81 -14.01
CA PHE A 74 21.97 -2.40 -14.96
C PHE A 74 23.21 -1.85 -14.24
N VAL A 75 23.02 -0.92 -13.30
CA VAL A 75 24.14 -0.34 -12.52
C VAL A 75 24.82 -1.38 -11.64
N ALA A 76 24.09 -2.34 -11.07
CA ALA A 76 24.66 -3.39 -10.22
C ALA A 76 25.51 -4.40 -11.00
N TYR A 77 25.11 -4.76 -12.22
CA TYR A 77 25.72 -5.86 -12.98
C TYR A 77 26.50 -5.44 -14.22
N ALA A 78 26.46 -4.17 -14.64
CA ALA A 78 27.25 -3.73 -15.79
C ALA A 78 28.76 -3.95 -15.56
N GLU A 79 29.41 -4.61 -16.50
CA GLU A 79 30.84 -4.89 -16.45
C GLU A 79 31.66 -3.78 -17.13
N PRO A 80 32.81 -3.39 -16.58
CA PRO A 80 33.74 -2.50 -17.27
C PRO A 80 34.22 -3.12 -18.58
N LYS A 81 34.17 -2.35 -19.67
CA LYS A 81 34.73 -2.72 -20.98
C LYS A 81 35.94 -1.83 -21.29
N PRO A 82 37.16 -2.38 -21.43
CA PRO A 82 38.39 -1.57 -21.51
C PRO A 82 38.49 -0.67 -22.74
N TYR A 83 37.78 -0.98 -23.83
CA TYR A 83 37.93 -0.29 -25.12
C TYR A 83 36.72 0.56 -25.54
N SER A 84 35.76 0.82 -24.66
CA SER A 84 34.60 1.66 -25.02
C SER A 84 34.04 2.47 -23.87
N THR A 85 34.03 3.80 -24.05
CA THR A 85 33.43 4.75 -23.11
C THR A 85 31.91 4.62 -23.05
N ILE A 86 31.25 4.33 -24.17
CA ILE A 86 29.78 4.22 -24.27
C ILE A 86 29.29 2.98 -23.52
N TYR A 87 30.03 1.87 -23.60
CA TYR A 87 29.70 0.65 -22.85
C TYR A 87 30.10 0.71 -21.36
N ASN A 88 30.73 1.81 -20.90
CA ASN A 88 31.12 2.03 -19.50
C ASN A 88 30.17 2.94 -18.70
N ILE A 89 29.00 3.30 -19.25
CA ILE A 89 28.03 4.16 -18.55
C ILE A 89 27.58 3.53 -17.22
N GLY A 90 27.36 2.21 -17.17
CA GLY A 90 26.95 1.50 -15.95
C GLY A 90 28.00 1.57 -14.83
N PRO A 91 29.26 1.15 -15.06
CA PRO A 91 30.35 1.29 -14.10
C PRO A 91 30.62 2.74 -13.71
N TRP A 92 30.53 3.68 -14.66
CA TRP A 92 30.67 5.11 -14.36
C TRP A 92 29.59 5.58 -13.38
N LEU A 93 28.32 5.25 -13.64
CA LEU A 93 27.20 5.62 -12.77
C LEU A 93 27.31 4.95 -11.40
N ARG A 94 27.73 3.68 -11.35
CA ARG A 94 28.02 2.97 -10.10
C ARG A 94 29.03 3.73 -9.25
N ASN A 95 30.14 4.16 -9.86
CA ASN A 95 31.20 4.88 -9.16
C ASN A 95 30.76 6.29 -8.74
N ALA A 96 29.95 6.97 -9.55
CA ALA A 96 29.38 8.28 -9.20
C ALA A 96 28.49 8.24 -7.94
N VAL A 97 27.85 7.10 -7.66
CA VAL A 97 26.97 6.89 -6.49
C VAL A 97 27.73 6.29 -5.29
N GLY A 98 29.04 6.06 -5.39
CA GLY A 98 29.87 5.53 -4.29
C GLY A 98 30.30 4.06 -4.44
N GLY A 99 30.17 3.50 -5.64
CA GLY A 99 30.75 2.21 -5.99
C GLY A 99 29.89 0.99 -5.61
N ILE A 100 30.45 -0.20 -5.79
CA ILE A 100 29.73 -1.47 -5.62
C ILE A 100 29.25 -1.69 -4.17
N THR A 101 29.98 -1.17 -3.18
CA THR A 101 29.60 -1.28 -1.77
C THR A 101 28.30 -0.55 -1.49
N VAL A 102 28.13 0.67 -2.01
CA VAL A 102 26.89 1.44 -1.85
C VAL A 102 25.74 0.77 -2.58
N ILE A 103 25.95 0.29 -3.82
CA ILE A 103 24.91 -0.45 -4.56
C ILE A 103 24.45 -1.71 -3.82
N ARG A 104 25.37 -2.46 -3.20
CA ARG A 104 25.01 -3.64 -2.38
C ARG A 104 24.09 -3.25 -1.21
N TRP A 105 24.43 -2.18 -0.49
CA TRP A 105 23.58 -1.69 0.59
C TRP A 105 22.21 -1.20 0.10
N ILE A 106 22.15 -0.53 -1.05
CA ILE A 106 20.89 -0.14 -1.70
C ILE A 106 20.05 -1.38 -2.01
N CYS A 107 20.64 -2.42 -2.61
CA CYS A 107 19.91 -3.66 -2.91
C CYS A 107 19.41 -4.36 -1.64
N ILE A 108 20.21 -4.41 -0.58
CA ILE A 108 19.81 -5.01 0.72
C ILE A 108 18.65 -4.22 1.32
N LEU A 109 18.74 -2.89 1.36
CA LEU A 109 17.70 -2.02 1.90
C LEU A 109 16.41 -2.14 1.09
N ALA A 110 16.49 -2.06 -0.24
CA ALA A 110 15.34 -2.19 -1.13
C ALA A 110 14.66 -3.55 -0.95
N SER A 111 15.42 -4.65 -0.94
CA SER A 111 14.88 -5.99 -0.72
C SER A 111 14.22 -6.13 0.65
N SER A 112 14.79 -5.50 1.69
CA SER A 112 14.24 -5.51 3.04
C SER A 112 12.91 -4.75 3.11
N ILE A 113 12.82 -3.57 2.50
CA ILE A 113 11.59 -2.79 2.41
C ILE A 113 10.51 -3.57 1.66
N HIS A 114 10.85 -4.16 0.50
CA HIS A 114 9.91 -4.95 -0.29
C HIS A 114 9.42 -6.19 0.47
N ALA A 115 10.28 -6.84 1.27
CA ALA A 115 9.89 -7.96 2.13
C ALA A 115 8.88 -7.52 3.21
N LEU A 116 9.10 -6.35 3.84
CA LEU A 116 8.17 -5.79 4.82
C LEU A 116 6.82 -5.42 4.19
N GLU A 117 6.84 -4.81 3.01
CA GLU A 117 5.62 -4.51 2.25
C GLU A 117 4.85 -5.78 1.86
N ALA A 118 5.57 -6.81 1.41
CA ALA A 118 4.98 -8.11 1.05
C ALA A 118 4.38 -8.82 2.28
N ALA A 119 5.06 -8.76 3.43
CA ALA A 119 4.54 -9.28 4.69
C ALA A 119 3.27 -8.54 5.14
N TYR A 120 3.25 -7.21 5.02
CA TYR A 120 2.06 -6.41 5.26
C TYR A 120 0.91 -6.83 4.34
N VAL A 121 1.17 -7.01 3.05
CA VAL A 121 0.16 -7.48 2.08
C VAL A 121 -0.33 -8.88 2.39
N PHE A 122 0.55 -9.78 2.81
CA PHE A 122 0.14 -11.12 3.23
C PHE A 122 -0.87 -11.07 4.39
N VAL A 123 -0.60 -10.25 5.41
CA VAL A 123 -1.54 -10.01 6.52
C VAL A 123 -2.86 -9.42 5.99
N LEU A 124 -2.79 -8.46 5.07
CA LEU A 124 -3.97 -7.83 4.48
C LEU A 124 -4.82 -8.82 3.65
N CYS A 125 -4.17 -9.68 2.86
CA CYS A 125 -4.80 -10.75 2.09
C CYS A 125 -5.53 -11.75 3.00
N ARG A 126 -4.90 -12.14 4.12
CA ARG A 126 -5.55 -12.96 5.15
C ARG A 126 -6.75 -12.24 5.75
N ARG A 127 -6.61 -10.95 6.07
CA ARG A 127 -7.67 -10.11 6.64
C ARG A 127 -8.91 -10.02 5.73
N HIS A 128 -8.69 -9.97 4.42
CA HIS A 128 -9.74 -9.86 3.39
C HIS A 128 -10.06 -11.18 2.68
N SER A 129 -9.63 -12.32 3.23
CA SER A 129 -9.97 -13.66 2.72
C SER A 129 -9.79 -13.81 1.20
N THR A 130 -8.66 -13.36 0.66
CA THR A 130 -8.44 -13.33 -0.81
C THR A 130 -8.37 -14.71 -1.47
N GLY A 131 -8.15 -15.77 -0.68
CA GLY A 131 -7.78 -17.09 -1.19
C GLY A 131 -6.28 -17.19 -1.49
N LEU A 132 -5.76 -18.42 -1.54
CA LEU A 132 -4.32 -18.67 -1.64
C LEU A 132 -3.70 -18.15 -2.94
N VAL A 133 -4.32 -18.44 -4.09
CA VAL A 133 -3.79 -18.08 -5.41
C VAL A 133 -3.77 -16.57 -5.61
N VAL A 134 -4.88 -15.89 -5.32
CA VAL A 134 -5.00 -14.44 -5.46
C VAL A 134 -4.11 -13.72 -4.45
N GLY A 135 -4.07 -14.22 -3.20
CA GLY A 135 -3.17 -13.70 -2.17
C GLY A 135 -1.70 -13.81 -2.59
N ALA A 136 -1.28 -14.96 -3.12
CA ALA A 136 0.08 -15.16 -3.62
C ALA A 136 0.45 -14.19 -4.74
N LYS A 137 -0.47 -13.93 -5.70
CA LYS A 137 -0.27 -12.93 -6.76
C LYS A 137 -0.06 -11.52 -6.19
N TRP A 138 -0.88 -11.13 -5.20
CA TRP A 138 -0.74 -9.82 -4.54
C TRP A 138 0.58 -9.69 -3.77
N VAL A 139 0.99 -10.72 -3.04
CA VAL A 139 2.27 -10.73 -2.32
C VAL A 139 3.44 -10.66 -3.30
N ALA A 140 3.40 -11.43 -4.39
CA ALA A 140 4.46 -11.46 -5.40
C ALA A 140 4.63 -10.13 -6.13
N ILE A 141 3.52 -9.50 -6.55
CA ILE A 141 3.59 -8.20 -7.24
C ILE A 141 4.08 -7.11 -6.29
N THR A 142 3.67 -7.13 -5.01
CA THR A 142 4.17 -6.19 -4.01
C THR A 142 5.65 -6.41 -3.72
N PHE A 143 6.11 -7.64 -3.57
CA PHE A 143 7.54 -7.90 -3.40
C PHE A 143 8.37 -7.44 -4.61
N SER A 144 7.81 -7.53 -5.82
CA SER A 144 8.54 -7.14 -7.04
C SER A 144 8.53 -5.63 -7.26
N MET A 145 7.35 -5.00 -7.19
CA MET A 145 7.17 -3.59 -7.56
C MET A 145 7.22 -2.64 -6.36
N GLY A 146 7.11 -3.17 -5.14
CA GLY A 146 7.06 -2.41 -3.89
C GLY A 146 5.73 -1.67 -3.71
N TYR A 147 5.83 -0.38 -3.37
CA TYR A 147 4.71 0.50 -3.05
C TYR A 147 3.49 0.43 -3.99
N PRO A 148 3.65 0.50 -5.32
CA PRO A 148 2.52 0.47 -6.26
C PRO A 148 1.67 -0.81 -6.15
N GLY A 149 2.28 -1.96 -5.82
CA GLY A 149 1.59 -3.24 -5.71
C GLY A 149 0.55 -3.24 -4.57
N TRP A 150 0.95 -2.84 -3.36
CA TRP A 150 0.03 -2.82 -2.22
C TRP A 150 -0.92 -1.62 -2.23
N ALA A 151 -0.51 -0.48 -2.80
CA ALA A 151 -1.41 0.66 -3.02
C ALA A 151 -2.60 0.28 -3.90
N ARG A 152 -2.40 -0.51 -4.97
CA ARG A 152 -3.48 -1.02 -5.82
C ARG A 152 -4.45 -1.92 -5.04
N LEU A 153 -3.95 -2.86 -4.24
CA LEU A 153 -4.77 -3.71 -3.40
C LEU A 153 -5.63 -2.89 -2.42
N ARG A 154 -5.04 -1.87 -1.78
CA ARG A 154 -5.81 -0.96 -0.90
C ARG A 154 -6.93 -0.24 -1.64
N ARG A 155 -6.70 0.23 -2.87
CA ARG A 155 -7.75 0.85 -3.70
C ARG A 155 -8.89 -0.13 -3.99
N LEU A 156 -8.59 -1.39 -4.30
CA LEU A 156 -9.61 -2.43 -4.51
C LEU A 156 -10.41 -2.73 -3.25
N ILE A 157 -9.73 -2.79 -2.09
CA ILE A 157 -10.41 -2.94 -0.80
C ILE A 157 -11.36 -1.77 -0.54
N GLN A 158 -10.92 -0.54 -0.77
CA GLN A 158 -11.77 0.64 -0.60
C GLN A 158 -12.95 0.63 -1.58
N LYS A 159 -12.73 0.25 -2.84
CA LYS A 159 -13.80 0.12 -3.83
C LYS A 159 -14.84 -0.93 -3.39
N ALA A 160 -14.39 -2.11 -2.96
CA ALA A 160 -15.27 -3.17 -2.48
C ALA A 160 -16.04 -2.77 -1.20
N ARG A 161 -15.40 -1.98 -0.32
CA ARG A 161 -16.07 -1.37 0.83
C ARG A 161 -17.20 -0.45 0.36
N ILE A 162 -16.92 0.50 -0.54
CA ILE A 162 -17.93 1.44 -1.06
C ILE A 162 -19.11 0.67 -1.69
N GLU A 163 -18.83 -0.30 -2.57
CA GLU A 163 -19.87 -1.10 -3.21
C GLU A 163 -20.72 -1.88 -2.21
N SER A 164 -20.14 -2.35 -1.11
CA SER A 164 -20.91 -3.05 -0.06
C SER A 164 -21.91 -2.13 0.63
N ILE A 165 -21.59 -0.83 0.78
CA ILE A 165 -22.50 0.17 1.37
C ILE A 165 -23.69 0.42 0.45
N THR A 166 -23.40 0.64 -0.83
CA THR A 166 -24.42 0.95 -1.84
C THR A 166 -25.38 -0.21 -2.08
N LYS A 167 -25.00 -1.45 -1.77
CA LYS A 167 -25.89 -2.61 -1.87
C LYS A 167 -26.79 -2.82 -0.65
N ILE A 168 -26.47 -2.21 0.49
CA ILE A 168 -27.25 -2.31 1.73
C ILE A 168 -28.38 -1.26 1.78
N HIS A 169 -28.29 -0.20 0.96
CA HIS A 169 -29.30 0.86 0.81
C HIS A 169 -29.89 0.85 -0.59
#